data_AF-A0A2T3G2A2-F1
#
_entry.id   AF-A0A2T3G2A2-F1
#
_cell.length_a   1.000
_cell.length_b   1.000
_cell.length_c   1.000
_cell.angle_alpha   90.00
_cell.angle_beta   90.00
_cell.angle_gamma   90.00
#
_symmetry.space_group_name_H-M   'P 1'
#
loop_
_entity.id
_entity.type
_entity.pdbx_description
1 polymer ?
#
loop_
_entity_poly.entity_id
_entity_poly.type
_entity_poly.pdbx_seq_one_letter_code
_entity_poly.pdbx_strand_id
1 'polypeptide(L)'
;MLIKKNEEPFFHRFLSIAKEIIKKNSAYPPVFYGDDEKLYLVCNNYAAVYDFQSNLLLDDELREFGKIPYELSELPNGDMMLSKAEHFNCQESYLIAVRNFFKHAGYLSRKVFSVEKGDPYKIPKIVEVTNRWISEDDNKILDRIGSPDIYLLDEERDSEFTTLTGDWNQCYLAAYDQIELNGGQTTIAMTIYFNIKDDPKNNAYDQQEMEFVQQPAEYDSFENMDVEEPEETYREEQELDSLMNETIIEETRGVEDEFDPMRA
;
A
#
# COMPACT_ATOMS: atom_id res chain seq x y z
N MET A 1 1.81 6.92 -27.97
CA MET A 1 3.05 6.11 -28.04
C MET A 1 2.64 4.66 -27.81
N LEU A 2 2.92 3.77 -28.76
CA LEU A 2 2.70 2.33 -28.59
C LEU A 2 3.94 1.73 -27.95
N ILE A 3 3.76 0.88 -26.94
CA ILE A 3 4.83 0.24 -26.19
C ILE A 3 4.62 -1.26 -26.25
N LYS A 4 5.51 -1.94 -26.99
CA LYS A 4 5.47 -3.38 -27.13
C LYS A 4 6.33 -4.05 -26.07
N LYS A 5 5.78 -5.09 -25.44
CA LYS A 5 6.49 -5.84 -24.38
C LYS A 5 7.83 -6.41 -24.84
N ASN A 6 7.92 -6.87 -26.09
CA ASN A 6 9.13 -7.51 -26.63
C ASN A 6 10.18 -6.51 -27.10
N GLU A 7 9.78 -5.28 -27.45
CA GLU A 7 10.70 -4.22 -27.87
C GLU A 7 11.24 -3.48 -26.65
N GLU A 8 10.37 -3.23 -25.67
CA GLU A 8 10.69 -2.35 -24.53
C GLU A 8 10.21 -2.95 -23.21
N PRO A 9 10.78 -4.09 -22.79
CA PRO A 9 10.30 -4.87 -21.65
C PRO A 9 10.36 -4.09 -20.34
N PHE A 10 11.38 -3.24 -20.16
CA PHE A 10 11.55 -2.46 -18.94
C PHE A 10 10.47 -1.37 -18.79
N PHE A 11 10.18 -0.63 -19.85
CA PHE A 11 9.11 0.38 -19.82
C PHE A 11 7.72 -0.25 -19.77
N HIS A 12 7.52 -1.34 -20.52
CA HIS A 12 6.28 -2.11 -20.45
C HIS A 12 5.99 -2.60 -19.03
N ARG A 13 7.01 -3.07 -18.30
CA ARG A 13 6.90 -3.44 -16.89
C ARG A 13 6.51 -2.25 -16.01
N PHE A 14 7.14 -1.09 -16.17
CA PHE A 14 6.75 0.14 -15.45
C PHE A 14 5.27 0.49 -15.68
N LEU A 15 4.82 0.53 -16.94
CA LEU A 15 3.43 0.85 -17.29
C LEU A 15 2.45 -0.22 -16.77
N SER A 16 2.83 -1.49 -16.78
CA SER A 16 2.01 -2.58 -16.23
C SER A 16 1.80 -2.45 -14.73
N ILE A 17 2.85 -2.05 -14.00
CA ILE A 17 2.75 -1.75 -12.56
C ILE A 17 1.87 -0.51 -12.35
N ALA A 18 2.09 0.55 -13.12
CA ALA A 18 1.29 1.76 -13.03
C ALA A 18 -0.21 1.49 -13.25
N LYS A 19 -0.54 0.65 -14.24
CA LYS A 19 -1.92 0.22 -14.49
C LYS A 19 -2.54 -0.49 -13.27
N GLU A 20 -1.77 -1.36 -12.61
CA GLU A 20 -2.25 -2.06 -11.41
C GLU A 20 -2.51 -1.10 -10.25
N ILE A 21 -1.61 -0.15 -10.03
CA ILE A 21 -1.78 0.93 -9.04
C ILE A 21 -3.08 1.69 -9.33
N ILE A 22 -3.32 2.09 -10.57
CA ILE A 22 -4.51 2.84 -10.97
C ILE A 22 -5.78 2.04 -10.74
N LYS A 23 -5.78 0.77 -11.13
CA LYS A 23 -6.94 -0.11 -10.94
C LYS A 23 -7.35 -0.23 -9.47
N LYS A 24 -6.38 -0.24 -8.56
CA LYS A 24 -6.64 -0.31 -7.11
C LYS A 24 -7.14 1.01 -6.51
N ASN A 25 -6.82 2.14 -7.14
CA ASN A 25 -7.06 3.48 -6.59
C ASN A 25 -8.05 4.29 -7.45
N SER A 26 -9.14 3.65 -7.89
CA SER A 26 -10.14 4.25 -8.79
C SER A 26 -10.87 5.47 -8.23
N ALA A 27 -10.76 5.74 -6.93
CA ALA A 27 -11.37 6.89 -6.27
C ALA A 27 -10.69 8.23 -6.65
N TYR A 28 -9.43 8.21 -7.07
CA TYR A 28 -8.68 9.41 -7.42
C TYR A 28 -8.22 9.37 -8.87
N PRO A 29 -8.34 10.48 -9.63
CA PRO A 29 -7.87 10.52 -11.01
C PRO A 29 -6.34 10.33 -11.03
N PRO A 30 -5.82 9.31 -11.72
CA PRO A 30 -4.39 9.12 -11.84
C PRO A 30 -3.78 10.22 -12.71
N VAL A 31 -2.61 10.69 -12.32
CA VAL A 31 -1.82 11.65 -13.07
C VAL A 31 -0.63 10.94 -13.68
N PHE A 32 -0.64 10.81 -15.01
CA PHE A 32 0.59 10.58 -15.76
C PHE A 32 1.05 11.89 -16.38
N TYR A 33 2.29 12.28 -16.12
CA TYR A 33 2.83 13.55 -16.57
C TYR A 33 4.27 13.38 -17.04
N GLY A 34 4.58 13.93 -18.22
CA GLY A 34 5.95 13.99 -18.75
C GLY A 34 6.66 15.31 -18.41
N ASP A 35 7.99 15.33 -18.26
CA ASP A 35 8.78 16.57 -18.13
C ASP A 35 9.96 16.70 -19.11
N ASP A 36 9.83 16.04 -20.25
CA ASP A 36 10.78 15.74 -21.32
C ASP A 36 11.58 14.46 -21.07
N GLU A 37 12.23 14.32 -19.91
CA GLU A 37 13.12 13.17 -19.60
C GLU A 37 12.42 12.06 -18.82
N LYS A 38 11.46 12.43 -17.97
CA LYS A 38 10.82 11.51 -17.03
C LYS A 38 9.32 11.43 -17.29
N LEU A 39 8.79 10.24 -17.00
CA LEU A 39 7.36 10.01 -16.88
C LEU A 39 7.03 9.77 -15.41
N TYR A 40 6.23 10.66 -14.85
CA TYR A 40 5.73 10.57 -13.49
C TYR A 40 4.35 9.93 -13.48
N LEU A 41 4.13 9.06 -12.51
CA LEU A 41 2.83 8.58 -12.09
C LEU A 41 2.55 9.08 -10.69
N VAL A 42 1.37 9.64 -10.47
CA VAL A 42 0.82 9.84 -9.15
C VAL A 42 -0.62 9.37 -9.11
N CYS A 43 -0.96 8.51 -8.15
CA CYS A 43 -2.31 8.00 -7.96
C CYS A 43 -2.52 7.64 -6.49
N ASN A 44 -3.40 8.39 -5.81
CA ASN A 44 -3.63 8.24 -4.37
C ASN A 44 -2.30 8.26 -3.59
N ASN A 45 -2.00 7.22 -2.80
CA ASN A 45 -0.78 7.12 -2.00
C ASN A 45 0.44 6.55 -2.76
N TYR A 46 0.33 6.41 -4.08
CA TYR A 46 1.41 5.91 -4.92
C TYR A 46 2.02 7.03 -5.75
N ALA A 47 3.34 7.00 -5.81
CA ALA A 47 4.11 7.76 -6.77
C ALA A 47 5.08 6.82 -7.48
N ALA A 48 5.34 7.06 -8.76
CA ALA A 48 6.38 6.36 -9.49
C ALA A 48 7.02 7.25 -10.55
N VAL A 49 8.29 6.98 -10.85
CA VAL A 49 9.06 7.66 -11.88
C VAL A 49 9.65 6.63 -12.81
N TYR A 50 9.54 6.90 -14.11
CA TYR A 50 10.39 6.28 -15.12
C TYR A 50 11.37 7.34 -15.62
N ASP A 51 12.66 7.06 -15.53
CA ASP A 51 13.75 7.96 -15.87
C ASP A 51 14.56 7.34 -17.02
N PHE A 52 14.64 8.06 -18.14
CA PHE A 52 15.39 7.65 -19.31
C PHE A 52 16.51 8.67 -19.58
N GLN A 53 17.75 8.23 -19.42
CA GLN A 53 18.92 9.06 -19.63
C GLN A 53 19.78 8.44 -20.73
N SER A 54 20.12 9.21 -21.76
CA SER A 54 20.96 8.74 -22.85
C SER A 54 21.94 9.82 -23.28
N ASN A 55 23.22 9.44 -23.35
CA ASN A 55 24.30 10.30 -23.84
C ASN A 55 24.53 10.12 -25.35
N LEU A 56 23.71 9.32 -26.03
CA LEU A 56 23.80 9.12 -27.47
C LEU A 56 23.24 10.37 -28.18
N LEU A 57 24.11 11.04 -28.94
CA LEU A 57 23.78 12.21 -29.77
C LEU A 57 22.95 11.86 -31.03
N LEU A 58 22.64 10.57 -31.23
CA LEU A 58 22.01 10.02 -32.42
C LEU A 58 20.82 9.15 -31.98
N ASP A 59 19.67 9.78 -31.79
CA ASP A 59 18.57 9.71 -32.74
C ASP A 59 17.47 10.65 -32.24
N ASP A 60 16.77 11.31 -33.17
CA ASP A 60 15.56 12.13 -32.93
C ASP A 60 14.37 11.32 -32.33
N GLU A 61 14.65 10.14 -31.78
CA GLU A 61 13.76 9.19 -31.10
C GLU A 61 14.14 9.00 -29.62
N LEU A 62 14.91 9.93 -29.02
CA LEU A 62 14.94 10.03 -27.56
C LEU A 62 13.50 10.04 -27.05
N ARG A 63 13.24 9.25 -26.01
CA ARG A 63 11.90 9.09 -25.47
C ARG A 63 11.48 10.35 -24.75
N GLU A 64 11.09 11.36 -25.51
CA GLU A 64 10.68 12.65 -24.99
C GLU A 64 9.24 12.58 -24.48
N PHE A 65 9.11 12.58 -23.16
CA PHE A 65 7.83 12.73 -22.51
C PHE A 65 7.49 14.22 -22.44
N GLY A 66 6.94 14.80 -23.51
CA GLY A 66 6.59 16.23 -23.49
C GLY A 66 5.86 16.66 -22.21
N LYS A 67 5.99 17.95 -21.83
CA LYS A 67 5.46 18.60 -20.61
C LYS A 67 3.94 18.62 -20.47
N ILE A 68 3.28 17.49 -20.70
CA ILE A 68 1.86 17.32 -20.86
C ILE A 68 1.38 16.06 -20.11
N PRO A 69 0.07 15.98 -19.83
CA PRO A 69 -0.52 14.79 -19.26
C PRO A 69 -0.74 13.68 -20.30
N TYR A 70 -0.76 12.44 -19.80
CA TYR A 70 -0.98 11.24 -20.61
C TYR A 70 -2.10 10.36 -20.05
N GLU A 71 -2.70 9.56 -20.91
CA GLU A 71 -3.63 8.48 -20.59
C GLU A 71 -2.99 7.13 -20.92
N LEU A 72 -3.10 6.19 -20.00
CA LEU A 72 -2.60 4.82 -20.17
C LEU A 72 -3.75 3.88 -20.53
N SER A 73 -3.59 3.11 -21.60
CA SER A 73 -4.48 2.03 -21.99
C SER A 73 -3.69 0.77 -22.35
N GLU A 74 -4.34 -0.40 -22.23
CA GLU A 74 -3.77 -1.69 -22.64
C GLU A 74 -4.57 -2.22 -23.82
N LEU A 75 -3.87 -2.65 -24.87
CA LEU A 75 -4.45 -3.27 -26.05
C LEU A 75 -4.75 -4.76 -25.79
N PRO A 76 -5.63 -5.42 -26.57
CA PRO A 76 -5.99 -6.82 -26.36
C PRO A 76 -4.82 -7.81 -26.42
N ASN A 77 -3.72 -7.44 -27.08
CA ASN A 77 -2.50 -8.23 -27.18
C ASN A 77 -1.53 -8.03 -25.99
N GLY A 78 -1.90 -7.20 -25.01
CA GLY A 78 -1.08 -6.87 -23.85
C GLY A 78 -0.09 -5.74 -24.07
N ASP A 79 -0.03 -5.14 -25.26
CA ASP A 79 0.77 -3.94 -25.49
C ASP A 79 0.15 -2.72 -24.80
N MET A 80 0.98 -1.77 -24.42
CA MET A 80 0.54 -0.56 -23.73
C MET A 80 0.49 0.61 -24.71
N MET A 81 -0.49 1.49 -24.54
CA MET A 81 -0.60 2.73 -25.30
C MET A 81 -0.65 3.90 -24.32
N LEU A 82 0.31 4.81 -24.47
CA LEU A 82 0.37 6.07 -23.76
C LEU A 82 -0.07 7.20 -24.71
N SER A 83 -1.28 7.70 -24.54
CA SER A 83 -1.89 8.76 -25.38
C SER A 83 -1.78 10.11 -24.69
N LYS A 84 -1.69 11.20 -25.44
CA LYS A 84 -1.79 12.54 -24.84
C LYS A 84 -3.22 12.71 -24.30
N ALA A 85 -3.35 13.15 -23.04
CA ALA A 85 -4.67 13.38 -22.46
C ALA A 85 -5.30 14.63 -23.09
N GLU A 86 -6.48 14.51 -23.69
CA GLU A 86 -7.21 15.65 -24.26
C GLU A 86 -7.81 16.55 -23.16
N HIS A 87 -8.23 15.92 -22.06
CA HIS A 87 -8.82 16.59 -20.91
C HIS A 87 -8.10 16.14 -19.66
N PHE A 88 -7.49 17.09 -18.96
CA PHE A 88 -6.77 16.81 -17.72
C PHE A 88 -7.50 17.41 -16.53
N ASN A 89 -8.31 16.58 -15.87
CA ASN A 89 -9.15 16.97 -14.73
C ASN A 89 -8.35 17.01 -13.42
N CYS A 90 -7.24 17.74 -13.42
CA CYS A 90 -6.40 17.91 -12.24
C CYS A 90 -6.11 19.40 -12.05
N GLN A 91 -6.24 19.88 -10.82
CA GLN A 91 -5.92 21.26 -10.48
C GLN A 91 -4.42 21.52 -10.65
N GLU A 92 -4.06 22.73 -11.10
CA GLU A 92 -2.67 23.13 -11.30
C GLU A 92 -1.85 23.08 -9.99
N SER A 93 -2.48 23.42 -8.86
CA SER A 93 -1.89 23.28 -7.51
C SER A 93 -1.47 21.85 -7.19
N TYR A 94 -2.27 20.85 -7.57
CA TYR A 94 -1.93 19.45 -7.38
C TYR A 94 -0.76 19.02 -8.27
N LEU A 95 -0.71 19.47 -9.53
CA LEU A 95 0.45 19.25 -10.39
C LEU A 95 1.74 19.85 -9.83
N ILE A 96 1.65 21.05 -9.24
CA ILE A 96 2.79 21.71 -8.59
C ILE A 96 3.25 20.88 -7.39
N ALA A 97 2.32 20.41 -6.54
CA ALA A 97 2.64 19.53 -5.43
C ALA A 97 3.33 18.26 -5.92
N VAL A 98 2.78 17.57 -6.91
CA VAL A 98 3.38 16.37 -7.52
C VAL A 98 4.80 16.63 -8.03
N ARG A 99 5.03 17.71 -8.76
CA ARG A 99 6.38 18.06 -9.24
C ARG A 99 7.34 18.31 -8.08
N ASN A 100 6.87 19.00 -7.05
CA ASN A 100 7.68 19.23 -5.86
C ASN A 100 7.98 17.90 -5.15
N PHE A 101 7.06 16.93 -5.12
CA PHE A 101 7.26 15.63 -4.45
C PHE A 101 8.52 14.96 -5.00
N PHE A 102 8.64 14.90 -6.32
CA PHE A 102 9.78 14.26 -6.98
C PHE A 102 11.08 15.05 -6.87
N LYS A 103 11.02 16.39 -6.78
CA LYS A 103 12.21 17.21 -6.49
C LYS A 103 12.82 16.87 -5.12
N HIS A 104 11.98 16.65 -4.10
CA HIS A 104 12.43 16.31 -2.75
C HIS A 104 12.75 14.81 -2.61
N ALA A 105 12.01 13.94 -3.30
CA ALA A 105 12.26 12.50 -3.34
C ALA A 105 13.55 12.10 -4.08
N GLY A 106 14.15 13.03 -4.84
CA GLY A 106 15.38 12.81 -5.60
C GLY A 106 16.62 12.52 -4.74
N TYR A 107 16.54 12.68 -3.42
CA TYR A 107 17.57 12.27 -2.47
C TYR A 107 17.22 10.89 -1.90
N LEU A 108 17.54 9.83 -2.64
CA LEU A 108 17.56 8.47 -2.11
C LEU A 108 18.58 8.43 -0.95
N SER A 109 18.12 8.65 0.28
CA SER A 109 18.99 9.04 1.40
C SER A 109 19.84 7.89 1.90
N ARG A 110 19.25 6.69 2.03
CA ARG A 110 19.96 5.50 2.51
C ARG A 110 19.49 4.25 1.78
N LYS A 111 20.39 3.64 1.00
CA LYS A 111 20.19 2.28 0.51
C LYS A 111 20.13 1.35 1.72
N VAL A 112 19.05 0.58 1.80
CA VAL A 112 18.75 -0.26 2.94
C VAL A 112 19.17 -1.69 2.65
N PHE A 113 18.65 -2.27 1.57
CA PHE A 113 18.95 -3.62 1.11
C PHE A 113 18.48 -3.80 -0.34
N SER A 114 18.86 -4.91 -0.97
CA SER A 114 18.34 -5.34 -2.27
C SER A 114 17.44 -6.55 -2.07
N VAL A 115 16.40 -6.67 -2.90
CA VAL A 115 15.45 -7.78 -2.79
C VAL A 115 15.24 -8.43 -4.14
N GLU A 116 15.28 -9.75 -4.18
CA GLU A 116 14.94 -10.50 -5.38
C GLU A 116 13.43 -10.73 -5.51
N LYS A 117 12.99 -11.02 -6.73
CA LYS A 117 11.60 -11.37 -7.01
C LYS A 117 11.22 -12.64 -6.25
N GLY A 118 10.17 -12.55 -5.43
CA GLY A 118 9.68 -13.68 -4.64
C GLY A 118 10.51 -13.99 -3.39
N ASP A 119 11.40 -13.09 -2.94
CA ASP A 119 12.08 -13.23 -1.64
C ASP A 119 11.04 -13.25 -0.50
N PRO A 120 10.89 -14.38 0.23
CA PRO A 120 9.91 -14.49 1.31
C PRO A 120 10.25 -13.61 2.52
N TYR A 121 11.50 -13.15 2.63
CA TYR A 121 11.98 -12.32 3.74
C TYR A 121 11.92 -10.82 3.44
N LYS A 122 11.33 -10.40 2.31
CA LYS A 122 11.16 -9.00 1.93
C LYS A 122 10.46 -8.17 3.01
N ILE A 123 9.27 -8.58 3.45
CA ILE A 123 8.51 -7.86 4.49
C ILE A 123 9.27 -7.83 5.83
N PRO A 124 9.77 -8.97 6.37
CA PRO A 124 10.58 -8.96 7.58
C PRO A 124 11.76 -7.98 7.53
N LYS A 125 12.50 -7.92 6.41
CA LYS A 125 13.62 -6.97 6.24
C LYS A 125 13.17 -5.52 6.22
N ILE A 126 12.03 -5.20 5.57
CA ILE A 126 11.46 -3.85 5.61
C ILE A 126 11.17 -3.47 7.06
N VAL A 127 10.48 -4.34 7.81
CA VAL A 127 10.11 -4.09 9.21
C VAL A 127 11.35 -3.95 10.09
N GLU A 128 12.33 -4.83 9.93
CA GLU A 128 13.57 -4.81 10.72
C GLU A 128 14.35 -3.50 10.55
N VAL A 129 14.42 -2.97 9.33
CA VAL A 129 15.25 -1.78 9.08
C VAL A 129 14.48 -0.47 9.23
N THR A 130 13.17 -0.47 8.99
CA THR A 130 12.36 0.75 9.02
C THR A 130 11.46 0.87 10.24
N ASN A 131 11.29 -0.21 11.04
CA ASN A 131 10.25 -0.35 12.07
C ASN A 131 8.82 -0.07 11.57
N ARG A 132 8.61 -0.15 10.26
CA ARG A 132 7.34 0.15 9.60
C ARG A 132 6.93 -1.01 8.69
N TRP A 133 5.64 -1.09 8.43
CA TRP A 133 4.99 -2.14 7.67
C TRP A 133 4.60 -1.67 6.27
N ILE A 134 4.70 -2.59 5.32
CA ILE A 134 4.19 -2.45 3.97
C ILE A 134 2.92 -3.29 3.83
N SER A 135 1.93 -2.82 3.06
CA SER A 135 0.71 -3.60 2.86
C SER A 135 0.96 -4.85 2.00
N GLU A 136 0.10 -5.86 2.11
CA GLU A 136 0.17 -7.05 1.24
C GLU A 136 0.03 -6.65 -0.24
N ASP A 137 -0.79 -5.65 -0.52
CA ASP A 137 -1.02 -5.13 -1.87
C ASP A 137 0.21 -4.45 -2.45
N ASP A 138 0.93 -3.69 -1.62
CA ASP A 138 2.20 -3.07 -1.97
C ASP A 138 3.29 -4.12 -2.17
N ASN A 139 3.30 -5.17 -1.35
CA ASN A 139 4.23 -6.28 -1.49
C ASN A 139 4.06 -7.00 -2.85
N LYS A 140 2.81 -7.20 -3.30
CA LYS A 140 2.51 -7.75 -4.63
C LYS A 140 3.03 -6.87 -5.77
N ILE A 141 2.97 -5.55 -5.61
CA ILE A 141 3.53 -4.61 -6.60
C ILE A 141 5.06 -4.67 -6.57
N LEU A 142 5.66 -4.69 -5.37
CA LEU A 142 7.09 -4.79 -5.17
C LEU A 142 7.69 -6.07 -5.79
N ASP A 143 6.96 -7.19 -5.79
CA ASP A 143 7.34 -8.43 -6.50
C ASP A 143 7.39 -8.31 -8.03
N ARG A 144 6.69 -7.34 -8.61
CA ARG A 144 6.68 -7.12 -10.07
C ARG A 144 7.84 -6.27 -10.54
N ILE A 145 8.49 -5.53 -9.64
CA ILE A 145 9.62 -4.66 -9.99
C ILE A 145 10.82 -5.52 -10.44
N GLY A 146 11.02 -6.71 -9.87
CA GLY A 146 12.12 -7.60 -10.21
C GLY A 146 13.08 -7.69 -9.04
N SER A 147 14.27 -7.12 -9.19
CA SER A 147 15.33 -7.12 -8.17
C SER A 147 15.68 -5.71 -7.68
N PRO A 148 14.73 -4.95 -7.10
CA PRO A 148 14.98 -3.57 -6.75
C PRO A 148 15.92 -3.42 -5.55
N ASP A 149 16.67 -2.32 -5.60
CA ASP A 149 17.27 -1.71 -4.43
C ASP A 149 16.22 -0.93 -3.65
N ILE A 150 16.20 -1.15 -2.34
CA ILE A 150 15.25 -0.52 -1.43
C ILE A 150 15.95 0.62 -0.70
N TYR A 151 15.32 1.78 -0.75
CA TYR A 151 15.75 3.01 -0.08
C TYR A 151 14.66 3.45 0.89
N LEU A 152 15.08 3.87 2.08
CA LEU A 152 14.23 4.66 2.96
C LEU A 152 14.45 6.12 2.60
N LEU A 153 13.38 6.90 2.49
CA LEU A 153 13.47 8.34 2.34
C LEU A 153 13.51 8.96 3.75
N ASP A 154 14.47 9.84 4.01
CA ASP A 154 14.69 10.44 5.33
C ASP A 154 13.45 11.19 5.85
N GLU A 155 13.27 11.12 7.17
CA GLU A 155 12.11 11.60 7.93
C GLU A 155 12.00 13.13 7.96
N GLU A 156 10.75 13.60 8.05
CA GLU A 156 10.27 14.99 7.99
C GLU A 156 10.38 15.65 6.60
N ARG A 157 9.45 15.27 5.72
CA ARG A 157 9.07 16.16 4.62
C ARG A 157 8.25 17.32 5.16
N ASP A 158 8.62 18.54 4.79
CA ASP A 158 7.94 19.77 5.20
C ASP A 158 6.41 19.67 5.02
N SER A 159 5.71 20.29 5.97
CA SER A 159 4.24 20.31 6.10
C SER A 159 3.50 20.84 4.86
N GLU A 160 4.18 21.48 3.91
CA GLU A 160 3.63 22.00 2.67
C GLU A 160 2.93 20.91 1.82
N PHE A 161 3.40 19.66 1.89
CA PHE A 161 2.80 18.53 1.16
C PHE A 161 1.48 18.05 1.75
N THR A 162 1.43 17.89 3.07
CA THR A 162 0.25 17.36 3.78
C THR A 162 -0.99 18.21 3.50
N THR A 163 -0.82 19.53 3.40
CA THR A 163 -1.91 20.48 3.11
C THR A 163 -2.48 20.40 1.69
N LEU A 164 -1.71 19.95 0.70
CA LEU A 164 -2.13 19.94 -0.71
C LEU A 164 -2.53 18.55 -1.21
N THR A 165 -2.04 17.48 -0.58
CA THR A 165 -2.23 16.10 -1.07
C THR A 165 -3.01 15.20 -0.11
N GLY A 166 -3.48 15.70 1.04
CA GLY A 166 -4.30 14.91 1.97
C GLY A 166 -3.52 13.75 2.61
N ASP A 167 -4.05 12.53 2.53
CA ASP A 167 -3.60 11.28 3.20
C ASP A 167 -2.19 10.75 2.83
N TRP A 168 -1.36 11.59 2.22
CA TRP A 168 0.03 11.26 1.91
C TRP A 168 0.84 11.20 3.21
N ASN A 169 1.35 10.02 3.52
CA ASN A 169 2.17 9.81 4.72
C ASN A 169 3.52 10.54 4.56
N GLN A 170 4.12 10.95 5.67
CA GLN A 170 5.44 11.59 5.69
C GLN A 170 6.58 10.62 5.36
N CYS A 171 6.33 9.31 5.43
CA CYS A 171 7.34 8.27 5.28
C CYS A 171 7.08 7.36 4.08
N TYR A 172 8.11 7.21 3.25
CA TYR A 172 8.05 6.42 2.03
C TYR A 172 9.23 5.47 1.91
N LEU A 173 8.94 4.30 1.38
CA LEU A 173 9.93 3.34 0.90
C LEU A 173 10.06 3.50 -0.62
N ALA A 174 11.25 3.75 -1.13
CA ALA A 174 11.51 3.81 -2.56
C ALA A 174 12.15 2.50 -3.04
N ALA A 175 11.47 1.81 -3.97
CA ALA A 175 12.03 0.67 -4.67
C ALA A 175 12.55 1.12 -6.04
N TYR A 176 13.86 0.96 -6.24
CA TYR A 176 14.60 1.44 -7.39
C TYR A 176 15.14 0.25 -8.19
N ASP A 177 14.88 0.22 -9.49
CA ASP A 177 15.48 -0.75 -10.41
C ASP A 177 16.06 0.01 -11.61
N GLN A 178 17.22 -0.41 -12.08
CA GLN A 178 17.97 0.25 -13.16
C GLN A 178 18.56 -0.79 -14.09
N ILE A 179 18.55 -0.46 -15.38
CA ILE A 179 19.31 -1.16 -16.40
C ILE A 179 20.22 -0.19 -17.15
N GLU A 180 21.37 -0.69 -17.57
CA GLU A 180 22.28 0.00 -18.46
C GLU A 180 22.26 -0.70 -19.82
N LEU A 181 22.17 0.10 -20.88
CA LEU A 181 22.20 -0.32 -22.27
C LEU A 181 23.38 0.36 -22.97
N ASN A 182 23.74 -0.14 -24.15
CA ASN A 182 24.77 0.47 -25.00
C ASN A 182 26.12 0.68 -24.27
N GLY A 183 26.49 -0.27 -23.39
CA GLY A 183 27.74 -0.17 -22.62
C GLY A 183 27.78 0.99 -21.61
N GLY A 184 26.61 1.37 -21.05
CA GLY A 184 26.49 2.44 -20.05
C GLY A 184 26.21 3.83 -20.63
N GLN A 185 26.00 3.93 -21.95
CA GLN A 185 25.64 5.20 -22.60
C GLN A 185 24.17 5.56 -22.42
N THR A 186 23.32 4.56 -22.18
CA THR A 186 21.90 4.74 -21.90
C THR A 186 21.57 4.07 -20.58
N THR A 187 20.99 4.83 -19.66
CA THR A 187 20.52 4.36 -18.37
C THR A 187 19.01 4.52 -18.32
N ILE A 188 18.33 3.43 -17.97
CA ILE A 188 16.88 3.45 -17.75
C ILE A 188 16.64 3.01 -16.33
N ALA A 189 15.92 3.84 -15.57
CA ALA A 189 15.56 3.54 -14.21
C ALA A 189 14.04 3.66 -13.99
N MET A 190 13.54 2.87 -13.06
CA MET A 190 12.23 3.09 -12.48
C MET A 190 12.33 3.16 -10.96
N THR A 191 11.56 4.07 -10.38
CA THR A 191 11.41 4.19 -8.93
C THR A 191 9.94 4.13 -8.58
N ILE A 192 9.57 3.27 -7.63
CA ILE A 192 8.20 3.18 -7.10
C ILE A 192 8.25 3.50 -5.62
N TYR A 193 7.43 4.47 -5.21
CA TYR A 193 7.32 4.91 -3.83
C TYR A 193 6.11 4.25 -3.18
N PHE A 194 6.36 3.55 -2.07
CA PHE A 194 5.36 2.89 -1.25
C PHE A 194 5.18 3.66 0.05
N ASN A 195 3.92 3.86 0.43
CA ASN A 195 3.57 4.37 1.73
C ASN A 195 3.78 3.26 2.77
N ILE A 196 4.58 3.54 3.80
CA ILE A 196 4.86 2.60 4.88
C ILE A 196 4.12 3.07 6.14
N LYS A 197 3.41 2.15 6.79
CA LYS A 197 2.59 2.46 7.97
C LYS A 197 3.31 2.02 9.24
N ASP A 198 2.96 2.65 10.35
CA ASP A 198 3.39 2.17 11.66
C ASP A 198 2.79 0.80 11.94
N ASP A 199 3.40 0.07 12.88
CA ASP A 199 3.02 -1.32 13.17
C ASP A 199 1.51 -1.41 13.49
N PRO A 200 0.73 -2.20 12.71
CA PRO A 200 -0.68 -2.38 12.99
C PRO A 200 -0.93 -2.98 14.39
N LYS A 201 0.05 -3.67 14.98
CA LYS A 201 -0.02 -4.17 16.36
C LYS A 201 0.23 -3.08 17.41
N ASN A 202 1.01 -2.05 17.11
CA ASN A 202 1.18 -0.90 18.00
C ASN A 202 -0.07 0.00 18.00
N ASN A 203 -0.70 0.20 16.84
CA ASN A 203 -1.96 0.95 16.73
C ASN A 203 -3.16 0.29 17.44
N ALA A 204 -3.12 -1.03 17.66
CA ALA A 204 -4.17 -1.74 18.40
C ALA A 204 -4.14 -1.45 19.91
N TYR A 205 -2.98 -1.09 20.46
CA TYR A 205 -2.87 -0.64 21.85
C TYR A 205 -3.49 0.77 22.02
N ASP A 206 -3.28 1.68 21.07
CA ASP A 206 -3.85 3.03 21.11
C ASP A 206 -5.37 3.06 20.92
N GLN A 207 -5.95 2.07 20.21
CA GLN A 207 -7.41 1.96 20.07
C GLN A 207 -8.12 1.46 21.35
N GLN A 208 -7.39 0.89 22.31
CA GLN A 208 -7.95 0.57 23.63
C GLN A 208 -7.83 1.71 24.65
N GLU A 209 -7.03 2.76 24.38
CA GLU A 209 -6.89 3.91 25.30
C GLU A 209 -7.92 5.03 25.08
N MET A 210 -8.75 4.98 24.02
CA MET A 210 -9.80 5.98 23.75
C MET A 210 -11.21 5.61 24.23
N GLU A 211 -11.32 4.91 25.37
CA GLU A 211 -12.62 4.76 26.05
C GLU A 211 -12.49 4.79 27.60
N PHE A 212 -11.72 5.74 28.13
CA PHE A 212 -11.89 6.22 29.50
C PHE A 212 -11.90 7.75 29.51
N VAL A 213 -12.95 8.32 28.91
CA VAL A 213 -13.34 9.70 29.25
C VAL A 213 -13.82 9.67 30.70
N GLN A 214 -12.92 10.01 31.62
CA GLN A 214 -13.31 10.41 32.97
C GLN A 214 -14.24 11.61 32.83
N GLN A 215 -15.54 11.39 33.04
CA GLN A 215 -16.45 12.49 33.31
C GLN A 215 -16.01 13.13 34.64
N PRO A 216 -15.92 14.47 34.72
CA PRO A 216 -15.64 15.13 35.98
C PRO A 216 -16.78 14.83 36.96
N ALA A 217 -16.43 14.29 38.13
CA ALA A 217 -17.37 14.10 39.23
C ALA A 217 -17.71 15.48 39.83
N GLU A 218 -18.70 16.16 39.26
CA GLU A 218 -19.42 17.20 39.98
C GLU A 218 -20.33 16.51 41.02
N TYR A 219 -19.92 16.61 42.28
CA TYR A 219 -20.77 16.33 43.42
C TYR A 219 -21.91 17.36 43.40
N ASP A 220 -23.11 16.92 43.02
CA ASP A 220 -24.33 17.62 43.40
C ASP A 220 -25.24 16.68 44.20
N SER A 221 -25.54 17.14 45.41
CA SER A 221 -26.28 16.44 46.45
C SER A 221 -27.71 16.14 46.00
N PHE A 222 -28.13 14.89 46.12
CA PHE A 222 -29.55 14.59 46.21
C PHE A 222 -29.86 13.94 47.56
N GLU A 223 -30.78 14.60 48.25
CA GLU A 223 -31.34 14.29 49.54
C GLU A 223 -32.02 12.91 49.56
N ASN A 224 -31.80 12.19 50.66
CA ASN A 224 -32.64 11.18 51.31
C ASN A 224 -33.84 10.64 50.50
N MET A 225 -33.70 9.43 49.96
CA MET A 225 -34.81 8.49 49.89
C MET A 225 -34.37 7.19 50.55
N ASP A 226 -35.00 6.88 51.68
CA ASP A 226 -34.95 5.57 52.33
C ASP A 226 -35.31 4.48 51.32
N VAL A 227 -34.35 3.60 51.00
CA VAL A 227 -34.60 2.37 50.25
C VAL A 227 -34.28 1.23 51.20
N GLU A 228 -35.33 0.54 51.65
CA GLU A 228 -35.26 -0.68 52.44
C GLU A 228 -34.35 -1.72 51.75
N GLU A 229 -33.43 -2.32 52.50
CA GLU A 229 -32.63 -3.46 52.07
C GLU A 229 -33.54 -4.69 51.84
N PRO A 230 -33.54 -5.32 50.65
CA PRO A 230 -34.04 -6.68 50.52
C PRO A 230 -32.92 -7.67 50.84
N GLU A 231 -33.19 -8.54 51.81
CA GLU A 231 -32.41 -9.70 52.20
C GLU A 231 -32.19 -10.71 51.05
N GLU A 232 -31.10 -11.46 51.18
CA GLU A 232 -30.50 -12.48 50.31
C GLU A 232 -31.43 -13.44 49.55
N THR A 233 -31.02 -13.85 48.34
CA THR A 233 -30.90 -15.29 48.00
C THR A 233 -30.03 -15.51 46.76
N TYR A 234 -28.79 -15.99 46.98
CA TYR A 234 -27.95 -16.59 45.94
C TYR A 234 -28.65 -17.83 45.35
N ARG A 235 -29.08 -17.76 44.08
CA ARG A 235 -29.77 -18.88 43.42
C ARG A 235 -29.44 -19.05 41.93
N GLU A 236 -28.22 -18.69 41.51
CA GLU A 236 -27.81 -18.85 40.09
C GLU A 236 -26.69 -19.90 39.88
N GLU A 237 -26.10 -20.48 40.93
CA GLU A 237 -25.00 -21.45 40.76
C GLU A 237 -25.43 -22.91 40.55
N GLN A 238 -26.72 -23.26 40.60
CA GLN A 238 -27.18 -24.66 40.41
C GLN A 238 -27.75 -24.98 39.02
N GLU A 239 -28.02 -24.00 38.17
CA GLU A 239 -28.57 -24.25 36.83
C GLU A 239 -27.50 -24.57 35.77
N LEU A 240 -26.26 -24.12 35.96
CA LEU A 240 -25.15 -24.37 35.03
C LEU A 240 -24.66 -25.83 35.04
N ASP A 241 -24.68 -26.51 36.20
CA ASP A 241 -24.23 -27.91 36.32
C ASP A 241 -25.22 -28.93 35.73
N SER A 242 -26.51 -28.59 35.65
CA SER A 242 -27.51 -29.47 35.01
C SER A 242 -27.43 -29.42 33.49
N LEU A 243 -27.11 -28.25 32.93
CA LEU A 243 -26.98 -28.08 31.47
C LEU A 243 -25.75 -28.81 30.89
N MET A 244 -24.66 -28.90 31.68
CA MET A 244 -23.41 -29.54 31.27
C MET A 244 -23.48 -31.07 31.29
N ASN A 245 -24.32 -31.66 32.15
CA ASN A 245 -24.52 -33.11 32.22
C ASN A 245 -25.47 -33.64 31.13
N GLU A 246 -26.41 -32.84 30.63
CA GLU A 246 -27.31 -33.24 29.53
C GLU A 246 -26.57 -33.35 28.19
N THR A 247 -25.59 -32.49 27.93
CA THR A 247 -24.82 -32.49 26.67
C THR A 247 -23.89 -33.70 26.54
N ILE A 248 -23.33 -34.19 27.65
CA ILE A 248 -22.40 -35.34 27.66
C ILE A 248 -23.12 -36.68 27.39
N ILE A 249 -24.43 -36.77 27.70
CA ILE A 249 -25.22 -37.99 27.50
C ILE A 249 -25.67 -38.16 26.03
N GLU A 250 -25.85 -37.07 25.27
CA GLU A 250 -26.23 -37.17 23.85
C GLU A 250 -25.07 -37.61 22.94
N GLU A 251 -23.83 -37.18 23.22
CA GLU A 251 -22.66 -37.56 22.40
C GLU A 251 -22.21 -39.01 22.58
N THR A 252 -22.56 -39.68 23.69
CA THR A 252 -22.18 -41.08 23.94
C THR A 252 -23.24 -42.09 23.47
N ARG A 253 -24.40 -41.64 22.99
CA ARG A 253 -25.51 -42.51 22.54
C ARG A 253 -25.67 -42.62 21.02
N GLY A 254 -24.71 -42.12 20.25
CA GLY A 254 -24.76 -42.03 18.78
C GLY A 254 -23.78 -42.91 18.00
N VAL A 255 -23.04 -43.82 18.63
CA VAL A 255 -22.09 -44.72 17.92
C VAL A 255 -22.08 -46.12 18.53
N GLU A 256 -23.15 -46.90 18.31
CA GLU A 256 -23.08 -48.37 18.30
C GLU A 256 -23.97 -48.92 17.16
N ASP A 257 -23.29 -49.60 16.21
CA ASP A 257 -23.72 -50.68 15.32
C ASP A 257 -24.91 -50.54 14.34
N GLU A 258 -24.58 -50.52 13.03
CA GLU A 258 -24.98 -51.59 12.09
C GLU A 258 -24.13 -51.53 10.79
N PHE A 259 -22.99 -52.25 10.77
CA PHE A 259 -22.24 -52.54 9.55
C PHE A 259 -22.60 -53.97 9.10
N ASP A 260 -23.38 -54.11 8.02
CA ASP A 260 -23.69 -55.41 7.38
C ASP A 260 -22.72 -55.66 6.20
N PRO A 261 -21.79 -56.64 6.28
CA PRO A 261 -20.77 -56.85 5.26
C PRO A 261 -21.16 -57.89 4.18
N MET A 262 -22.44 -58.28 4.00
CA MET A 262 -22.85 -59.19 2.91
C MET A 262 -23.94 -58.65 1.97
N ARG A 263 -23.58 -57.69 1.13
CA ARG A 263 -24.15 -57.55 -0.22
C ARG A 263 -23.05 -57.57 -1.27
N ALA A 264 -22.80 -58.77 -1.77
CA ALA A 264 -22.20 -59.04 -3.08
C ALA A 264 -23.20 -58.73 -4.20
#